data_AF-A0A9P5RUF3-F1
#
_entry.id   AF-A0A9P5RUF3-F1
#
_cell.length_a   1.000
_cell.length_b   1.000
_cell.length_c   1.000
_cell.angle_alpha   90.00
_cell.angle_beta   90.00
_cell.angle_gamma   90.00
#
_symmetry.space_group_name_H-M   'P 1'
#
loop_
_entity.id
_entity.type
_entity.pdbx_description
1 polymer ?
#
loop_
_entity_poly.entity_id
_entity_poly.type
_entity_poly.pdbx_seq_one_letter_code
_entity_poly.pdbx_strand_id
1 'polypeptide(L)'
;MKFTTLALVGSLISYATAYVNPIDPWGETKWVPGSKVTIQWDDKNPEPPALSTNPIVDIFLMTGSDQVMVKLATIAEKVNANAIRNVTYTVPTVDPIGKIYFIQVTSDKGVNAWTTRFTITDAAGNAGTLAPTGPVGQNPGATGKIVSPGGGANPVTPTGATSGAATGSPAATGAPSGTASAANPTATAAGGDGKSSASTISGSVVSAAAAVAVGVAALMAF
;
A
#
# COMPACT_ATOMS: atom_id res chain seq x y z
N MET A 1 -43.31 -1.69 -54.50
CA MET A 1 -43.25 -2.84 -53.56
C MET A 1 -42.75 -2.30 -52.22
N LYS A 2 -43.30 -2.75 -51.09
CA LYS A 2 -43.01 -2.15 -49.77
C LYS A 2 -41.80 -2.82 -49.14
N PHE A 3 -40.73 -2.08 -48.85
CA PHE A 3 -39.56 -2.59 -48.14
C PHE A 3 -39.86 -2.66 -46.64
N THR A 4 -39.78 -3.86 -46.07
CA THR A 4 -39.99 -4.09 -44.64
C THR A 4 -38.62 -4.07 -43.94
N THR A 5 -38.28 -2.94 -43.33
CA THR A 5 -37.00 -2.79 -42.61
C THR A 5 -37.05 -3.57 -41.30
N LEU A 6 -36.29 -4.67 -41.23
CA LEU A 6 -36.15 -5.48 -40.02
C LEU A 6 -35.13 -4.83 -39.07
N ALA A 7 -35.62 -4.16 -38.02
CA ALA A 7 -34.76 -3.53 -37.02
C ALA A 7 -34.20 -4.59 -36.05
N LEU A 8 -32.94 -4.98 -36.25
CA LEU A 8 -32.21 -5.85 -35.33
C LEU A 8 -31.80 -5.08 -34.07
N VAL A 9 -32.60 -5.14 -33.01
CA VAL A 9 -32.27 -4.56 -31.70
C VAL A 9 -31.23 -5.46 -31.00
N GLY A 10 -29.97 -5.31 -31.39
CA GLY A 10 -28.84 -5.91 -30.69
C GLY A 10 -28.63 -5.24 -29.34
N SER A 11 -29.14 -5.83 -28.27
CA SER A 11 -28.82 -5.42 -26.90
C SER A 11 -27.34 -5.70 -26.62
N LEU A 12 -26.52 -4.66 -26.67
CA LEU A 12 -25.15 -4.69 -26.18
C LEU A 12 -25.20 -4.77 -24.65
N ILE A 13 -25.07 -5.98 -24.11
CA ILE A 13 -24.88 -6.19 -22.67
C ILE A 13 -23.46 -5.72 -22.33
N SER A 14 -23.34 -4.48 -21.89
CA SER A 14 -22.09 -3.94 -21.35
C SER A 14 -21.74 -4.68 -20.06
N TYR A 15 -20.77 -5.59 -20.13
CA TYR A 15 -20.33 -6.36 -18.96
C TYR A 15 -19.67 -5.46 -17.94
N ALA A 16 -20.25 -5.46 -16.74
CA ALA A 16 -19.90 -4.56 -15.67
C ALA A 16 -18.85 -5.19 -14.72
N THR A 17 -17.56 -4.90 -14.92
CA THR A 17 -16.45 -5.32 -14.04
C THR A 17 -16.23 -4.40 -12.81
N ALA A 18 -16.86 -4.74 -11.68
CA ALA A 18 -16.77 -3.98 -10.42
C ALA A 18 -15.30 -3.74 -9.95
N TYR A 19 -14.97 -2.47 -9.64
CA TYR A 19 -13.61 -2.06 -9.24
C TYR A 19 -13.53 -1.63 -7.77
N VAL A 20 -12.55 -2.15 -7.02
CA VAL A 20 -12.22 -1.71 -5.66
C VAL A 20 -10.87 -1.00 -5.72
N ASN A 21 -10.75 0.18 -5.13
CA ASN A 21 -9.57 1.03 -5.25
C ASN A 21 -8.77 1.08 -3.93
N PRO A 22 -7.60 0.42 -3.83
CA PRO A 22 -6.74 0.48 -2.64
C PRO A 22 -6.12 1.88 -2.46
N ILE A 23 -6.32 2.49 -1.30
CA ILE A 23 -5.82 3.85 -0.99
C ILE A 23 -4.68 3.87 0.04
N ASP A 24 -4.53 2.83 0.85
CA ASP A 24 -3.46 2.67 1.84
C ASP A 24 -3.15 1.17 2.01
N PRO A 25 -1.87 0.71 1.97
CA PRO A 25 -0.63 1.48 1.86
C PRO A 25 -0.44 2.18 0.50
N TRP A 26 0.30 3.28 0.50
CA TRP A 26 0.69 4.03 -0.70
C TRP A 26 2.21 4.21 -0.76
N GLY A 27 2.71 4.87 -1.80
CA GLY A 27 4.14 4.90 -2.16
C GLY A 27 5.10 5.29 -1.04
N GLU A 28 4.72 6.18 -0.13
CA GLU A 28 5.58 6.59 1.00
C GLU A 28 5.28 5.86 2.31
N THR A 29 4.29 4.96 2.34
CA THR A 29 3.99 4.15 3.52
C THR A 29 5.18 3.24 3.85
N LYS A 30 5.54 3.18 5.14
CA LYS A 30 6.58 2.31 5.69
C LYS A 30 5.98 1.36 6.72
N TRP A 31 6.24 0.08 6.54
CA TRP A 31 5.75 -0.99 7.41
C TRP A 31 6.92 -1.62 8.17
N VAL A 32 6.89 -1.55 9.50
CA VAL A 32 7.87 -2.17 10.38
C VAL A 32 7.39 -3.58 10.78
N PRO A 33 8.20 -4.65 10.61
CA PRO A 33 7.82 -6.01 10.98
C PRO A 33 7.27 -6.14 12.41
N GLY A 34 6.26 -6.99 12.58
CA GLY A 34 5.53 -7.16 13.85
C GLY A 34 4.49 -6.07 14.17
N SER A 35 4.50 -4.93 13.47
CA SER A 35 3.50 -3.87 13.67
C SER A 35 2.13 -4.29 13.13
N LYS A 36 1.05 -3.79 13.76
CA LYS A 36 -0.29 -3.84 13.18
C LYS A 36 -0.51 -2.63 12.29
N VAL A 37 -0.90 -2.87 11.05
CA VAL A 37 -1.13 -1.87 10.01
C VAL A 37 -2.55 -2.03 9.44
N THR A 38 -3.15 -0.93 9.04
CA THR A 38 -4.47 -0.94 8.39
C THR A 38 -4.29 -0.83 6.88
N ILE A 39 -5.01 -1.66 6.14
CA ILE A 39 -5.10 -1.60 4.67
C ILE A 39 -6.50 -1.09 4.35
N GLN A 40 -6.60 -0.10 3.48
CA GLN A 40 -7.84 0.63 3.21
C GLN A 40 -8.12 0.71 1.71
N TRP A 41 -9.39 0.68 1.35
CA TRP A 41 -9.86 0.87 -0.02
C TRP A 41 -11.14 1.70 -0.04
N ASP A 42 -11.37 2.37 -1.17
CA ASP A 42 -12.62 3.03 -1.46
C ASP A 42 -13.31 2.48 -2.71
N ASP A 43 -14.57 2.87 -2.84
CA ASP A 43 -15.51 2.64 -3.93
C ASP A 43 -15.87 3.97 -4.63
N LYS A 44 -15.12 5.04 -4.32
CA LYS A 44 -15.45 6.42 -4.69
C LYS A 44 -15.15 6.79 -6.13
N ASN A 45 -14.56 5.89 -6.91
CA ASN A 45 -14.39 6.12 -8.35
C ASN A 45 -15.69 5.65 -9.06
N PRO A 46 -16.56 6.56 -9.54
CA PRO A 46 -17.88 6.21 -10.09
C PRO A 46 -17.78 5.71 -11.55
N GLU A 47 -16.59 5.31 -11.98
CA GLU A 47 -16.33 4.87 -13.34
C GLU A 47 -17.12 3.57 -13.58
N PRO A 48 -17.95 3.49 -14.64
CA PRO A 48 -18.81 2.33 -14.80
C PRO A 48 -17.97 1.05 -14.88
N PRO A 49 -18.11 0.15 -13.90
CA PRO A 49 -19.32 -0.07 -13.12
C PRO A 49 -19.13 -0.01 -11.60
N ALA A 50 -20.19 0.44 -10.93
CA ALA A 50 -20.35 0.30 -9.50
C ALA A 50 -20.09 -1.14 -9.04
N LEU A 51 -19.59 -1.25 -7.81
CA LEU A 51 -19.45 -2.49 -7.08
C LEU A 51 -20.72 -3.36 -7.24
N SER A 52 -20.52 -4.66 -7.52
CA SER A 52 -21.56 -5.68 -7.37
C SER A 52 -22.33 -5.45 -6.06
N THR A 53 -23.62 -5.79 -5.98
CA THR A 53 -24.42 -5.56 -4.76
C THR A 53 -23.75 -6.13 -3.50
N ASN A 54 -22.88 -7.14 -3.64
CA ASN A 54 -21.77 -7.40 -2.72
C ASN A 54 -20.54 -7.89 -3.52
N PRO A 55 -19.44 -7.12 -3.64
CA PRO A 55 -18.20 -7.67 -4.19
C PRO A 55 -17.44 -8.36 -3.07
N ILE A 56 -17.13 -9.62 -3.32
CA ILE A 56 -16.27 -10.41 -2.45
C ILE A 56 -14.85 -10.27 -2.99
N VAL A 57 -13.91 -9.83 -2.15
CA VAL A 57 -12.51 -9.62 -2.53
C VAL A 57 -11.54 -10.40 -1.63
N ASP A 58 -10.47 -10.84 -2.25
CA ASP A 58 -9.28 -11.36 -1.58
C ASP A 58 -8.16 -10.33 -1.64
N ILE A 59 -7.35 -10.25 -0.59
CA ILE A 59 -6.30 -9.25 -0.42
C ILE A 59 -4.97 -9.97 -0.22
N PHE A 60 -3.98 -9.65 -1.05
CA PHE A 60 -2.69 -10.32 -1.10
C PHE A 60 -1.52 -9.34 -0.91
N LEU A 61 -0.51 -9.78 -0.16
CA LEU A 61 0.81 -9.14 -0.16
C LEU A 61 1.61 -9.66 -1.36
N MET A 62 2.08 -8.75 -2.21
CA MET A 62 2.76 -9.04 -3.46
C MET A 62 4.15 -8.40 -3.53
N THR A 63 4.98 -8.93 -4.42
CA THR A 63 6.31 -8.40 -4.78
C THR A 63 6.63 -8.73 -6.25
N GLY A 64 7.83 -8.40 -6.75
CA GLY A 64 8.26 -8.69 -8.12
C GLY A 64 8.14 -7.51 -9.09
N SER A 65 8.27 -7.83 -10.38
CA SER A 65 8.24 -6.86 -11.49
C SER A 65 6.81 -6.48 -11.86
N ASP A 66 6.63 -5.48 -12.72
CA ASP A 66 5.29 -5.10 -13.23
C ASP A 66 4.67 -6.19 -14.12
N GLN A 67 5.49 -7.09 -14.66
CA GLN A 67 5.09 -8.16 -15.59
C GLN A 67 4.97 -9.53 -14.90
N VAL A 68 5.72 -9.73 -13.80
CA VAL A 68 5.78 -10.99 -13.05
C VAL A 68 5.64 -10.67 -11.56
N MET A 69 4.38 -10.64 -11.13
CA MET A 69 3.99 -10.39 -9.75
C MET A 69 3.96 -11.71 -8.96
N VAL A 70 4.58 -11.72 -7.78
CA VAL A 70 4.72 -12.90 -6.93
C VAL A 70 3.93 -12.71 -5.65
N LYS A 71 3.01 -13.64 -5.34
CA LYS A 71 2.26 -13.64 -4.07
C LYS A 71 3.15 -14.11 -2.93
N LEU A 72 3.20 -13.32 -1.86
CA LEU A 72 3.93 -13.63 -0.62
C LEU A 72 3.01 -14.15 0.48
N ALA A 73 1.89 -13.49 0.70
CA ALA A 73 0.91 -13.90 1.71
C ALA A 73 -0.51 -13.56 1.25
N THR A 74 -1.47 -14.35 1.72
CA THR A 74 -2.85 -13.88 1.79
C THR A 74 -3.04 -13.09 3.08
N ILE A 75 -3.56 -11.88 2.95
CA ILE A 75 -3.82 -10.96 4.06
C ILE A 75 -5.23 -11.22 4.60
N ALA A 76 -6.22 -11.21 3.70
CA ALA A 76 -7.61 -11.50 3.98
C ALA A 76 -8.24 -12.22 2.77
N GLU A 77 -9.24 -13.06 3.02
CA GLU A 77 -10.02 -13.73 1.99
C GLU A 77 -11.51 -13.44 2.18
N LYS A 78 -12.27 -13.47 1.09
CA LYS A 78 -13.74 -13.39 1.07
C LYS A 78 -14.30 -12.15 1.78
N VAL A 79 -13.58 -11.04 1.74
CA VAL A 79 -14.00 -9.78 2.35
C VAL A 79 -15.14 -9.18 1.54
N ASN A 80 -16.29 -8.92 2.17
CA ASN A 80 -17.34 -8.14 1.54
C ASN A 80 -16.94 -6.66 1.54
N ALA A 81 -16.43 -6.18 0.41
CA ALA A 81 -15.94 -4.81 0.26
C ALA A 81 -17.05 -3.74 0.29
N ASN A 82 -18.35 -4.13 0.25
CA ASN A 82 -19.48 -3.22 0.54
C ASN A 82 -19.75 -3.05 2.04
N ALA A 83 -19.44 -4.05 2.88
CA ALA A 83 -19.62 -3.97 4.33
C ALA A 83 -18.36 -3.49 5.08
N ILE A 84 -17.19 -3.79 4.52
CA ILE A 84 -15.87 -3.54 5.11
C ILE A 84 -15.08 -2.65 4.14
N ARG A 85 -14.43 -1.59 4.63
CA ARG A 85 -13.52 -0.74 3.83
C ARG A 85 -12.05 -0.84 4.26
N ASN A 86 -11.75 -1.64 5.28
CA ASN A 86 -10.41 -1.84 5.77
C ASN A 86 -10.21 -3.17 6.52
N VAL A 87 -8.97 -3.65 6.57
CA VAL A 87 -8.54 -4.76 7.43
C VAL A 87 -7.27 -4.39 8.17
N THR A 88 -7.08 -4.91 9.39
CA THR A 88 -5.81 -4.81 10.11
C THR A 88 -4.97 -6.05 9.89
N TYR A 89 -3.77 -5.88 9.36
CA TYR A 89 -2.77 -6.92 9.11
C TYR A 89 -1.57 -6.78 10.06
N THR A 90 -0.86 -7.86 10.37
CA THR A 90 0.40 -7.79 11.13
C THR A 90 1.57 -8.00 10.18
N VAL A 91 2.48 -7.03 10.10
CA VAL A 91 3.55 -6.99 9.09
C VAL A 91 4.53 -8.17 9.27
N PRO A 92 4.81 -8.97 8.22
CA PRO A 92 5.82 -10.03 8.25
C PRO A 92 7.23 -9.46 8.23
N THR A 93 8.22 -10.24 8.68
CA THR A 93 9.62 -9.95 8.34
C THR A 93 9.89 -10.47 6.93
N VAL A 94 10.50 -9.63 6.09
CA VAL A 94 10.76 -9.93 4.67
C VAL A 94 12.24 -9.77 4.33
N ASP A 95 12.67 -10.40 3.25
CA ASP A 95 14.00 -10.25 2.67
C ASP A 95 13.94 -10.25 1.14
N PRO A 96 14.46 -9.22 0.43
CA PRO A 96 15.14 -8.04 0.98
C PRO A 96 14.15 -6.94 1.42
N ILE A 97 14.57 -6.11 2.38
CA ILE A 97 13.86 -4.88 2.75
C ILE A 97 13.91 -3.85 1.62
N GLY A 98 12.87 -3.03 1.47
CA GLY A 98 12.78 -2.07 0.36
C GLY A 98 11.37 -1.64 -0.04
N LYS A 99 11.30 -0.67 -0.95
CA LYS A 99 10.10 -0.16 -1.63
C LYS A 99 9.71 -1.04 -2.82
N ILE A 100 9.53 -2.33 -2.56
CA ILE A 100 9.28 -3.38 -3.58
C ILE A 100 8.01 -4.20 -3.33
N TYR A 101 7.26 -3.84 -2.29
CA TYR A 101 6.05 -4.53 -1.85
C TYR A 101 4.81 -3.74 -2.23
N PHE A 102 3.73 -4.42 -2.58
CA PHE A 102 2.45 -3.81 -2.93
C PHE A 102 1.31 -4.74 -2.52
N ILE A 103 0.12 -4.17 -2.35
CA ILE A 103 -1.10 -4.95 -2.12
C ILE A 103 -1.79 -5.16 -3.45
N GLN A 104 -2.24 -6.38 -3.70
CA GLN A 104 -3.21 -6.68 -4.74
C GLN A 104 -4.55 -7.01 -4.09
N VAL A 105 -5.63 -6.43 -4.61
CA VAL A 105 -7.01 -6.77 -4.29
C VAL A 105 -7.62 -7.42 -5.52
N THR A 106 -8.14 -8.63 -5.37
CA THR A 106 -8.75 -9.42 -6.45
C THR A 106 -10.22 -9.68 -6.11
N SER A 107 -11.13 -9.34 -7.01
CA SER A 107 -12.55 -9.67 -6.84
C SER A 107 -12.90 -11.09 -7.28
N ASP A 108 -14.03 -11.60 -6.81
CA ASP A 108 -14.65 -12.86 -7.26
C ASP A 108 -14.94 -12.91 -8.78
N LYS A 109 -14.89 -11.75 -9.46
CA LYS A 109 -15.02 -11.63 -10.93
C LYS A 109 -13.67 -11.59 -11.66
N GLY A 110 -12.55 -11.75 -10.96
CA GLY A 110 -11.20 -11.71 -11.52
C GLY A 110 -10.69 -10.29 -11.84
N VAL A 111 -11.36 -9.24 -11.34
CA VAL A 111 -10.88 -7.86 -11.46
C VAL A 111 -9.79 -7.64 -10.43
N ASN A 112 -8.62 -7.19 -10.88
CA ASN A 112 -7.47 -6.89 -10.02
C ASN A 112 -7.27 -5.38 -9.91
N ALA A 113 -7.01 -4.92 -8.69
CA ALA A 113 -6.52 -3.58 -8.38
C ALA A 113 -5.29 -3.69 -7.49
N TRP A 114 -4.43 -2.67 -7.48
CA TRP A 114 -3.17 -2.70 -6.75
C TRP A 114 -2.82 -1.34 -6.15
N THR A 115 -2.10 -1.36 -5.02
CA THR A 115 -1.48 -0.16 -4.48
C THR A 115 -0.26 0.24 -5.31
N THR A 116 0.22 1.47 -5.09
CA THR A 116 1.62 1.79 -5.39
C THR A 116 2.57 0.97 -4.50
N ARG A 117 3.83 0.82 -4.93
CA ARG A 117 4.84 0.08 -4.14
C ARG A 117 5.24 0.87 -2.90
N PHE A 118 5.07 0.25 -1.73
CA PHE A 118 5.40 0.78 -0.42
C PHE A 118 6.63 0.06 0.18
N THR A 119 7.14 0.58 1.29
CA THR A 119 8.36 0.07 1.94
C THR A 119 8.03 -0.90 3.07
N ILE A 120 8.67 -2.07 3.10
CA ILE A 120 8.80 -2.87 4.33
C ILE A 120 10.24 -2.73 4.83
N THR A 121 10.40 -2.37 6.11
CA THR A 121 11.68 -2.09 6.74
C THR A 121 12.25 -3.32 7.45
N ASP A 122 13.45 -3.21 8.02
CA ASP A 122 13.86 -4.11 9.11
C ASP A 122 13.15 -3.74 10.43
N ALA A 123 13.44 -4.50 11.50
CA ALA A 123 12.89 -4.28 12.83
C ALA A 123 13.37 -2.98 13.52
N ALA A 124 14.42 -2.33 12.99
CA ALA A 124 14.93 -1.04 13.47
C ALA A 124 14.35 0.15 12.67
N GLY A 125 13.56 -0.10 11.62
CA GLY A 125 12.96 0.92 10.76
C GLY A 125 13.80 1.31 9.54
N ASN A 126 14.91 0.62 9.26
CA ASN A 126 15.72 0.90 8.08
C ASN A 126 14.98 0.47 6.81
N ALA A 127 14.89 1.37 5.83
CA ALA A 127 14.11 1.17 4.60
C ALA A 127 14.78 0.30 3.54
N GLY A 128 16.07 -0.02 3.68
CA GLY A 128 16.89 -0.55 2.59
C GLY A 128 17.10 0.46 1.47
N THR A 129 17.66 0.00 0.34
CA THR A 129 17.95 0.81 -0.84
C THR A 129 17.17 0.38 -2.09
N LEU A 130 16.46 -0.75 -2.04
CA LEU A 130 15.69 -1.26 -3.17
C LEU A 130 14.42 -0.44 -3.37
N ALA A 131 14.21 0.03 -4.58
CA ALA A 131 13.06 0.81 -5.02
C ALA A 131 12.81 0.57 -6.53
N PRO A 132 11.69 1.03 -7.10
CA PRO A 132 11.43 0.92 -8.53
C PRO A 132 12.48 1.66 -9.37
N THR A 133 13.05 0.98 -10.37
CA THR A 133 14.05 1.55 -11.29
C THR A 133 13.57 1.41 -12.74
N GLY A 134 12.57 2.20 -13.12
CA GLY A 134 12.01 2.20 -14.47
C GLY A 134 10.67 2.92 -14.55
N PRO A 135 10.14 3.18 -15.76
CA PRO A 135 8.79 3.67 -15.93
C PRO A 135 7.76 2.60 -15.54
N VAL A 136 6.54 3.03 -15.22
CA VAL A 136 5.42 2.14 -14.89
C VAL A 136 5.13 1.19 -16.05
N GLY A 137 4.96 -0.10 -15.75
CA GLY A 137 4.77 -1.18 -16.73
C GLY A 137 6.08 -1.84 -17.19
N GLN A 138 7.23 -1.27 -16.81
CA GLN A 138 8.57 -1.78 -17.15
C GLN A 138 9.51 -1.83 -15.95
N ASN A 139 9.03 -1.61 -14.72
CA ASN A 139 9.89 -1.71 -13.54
C ASN A 139 10.34 -3.18 -13.37
N PRO A 140 11.65 -3.49 -13.39
CA PRO A 140 12.15 -4.84 -13.11
C PRO A 140 11.83 -5.27 -11.68
N GLY A 141 11.63 -4.31 -10.76
CA GLY A 141 11.31 -4.57 -9.36
C GLY A 141 12.40 -5.38 -8.68
N ALA A 142 12.00 -6.07 -7.61
CA ALA A 142 12.76 -7.16 -7.02
C ALA A 142 11.77 -8.15 -6.40
N THR A 143 12.15 -9.42 -6.33
CA THR A 143 11.33 -10.48 -5.72
C THR A 143 11.74 -10.67 -4.28
N GLY A 144 10.91 -10.22 -3.35
CA GLY A 144 11.04 -10.54 -1.92
C GLY A 144 10.59 -11.96 -1.57
N LYS A 145 10.84 -12.33 -0.32
CA LYS A 145 10.25 -13.49 0.37
C LYS A 145 9.93 -13.11 1.81
N ILE A 146 9.00 -13.84 2.42
CA ILE A 146 8.77 -13.77 3.87
C ILE A 146 9.81 -14.64 4.57
N VAL A 147 10.52 -14.08 5.55
CA VAL A 147 11.50 -14.80 6.38
C VAL A 147 10.97 -15.09 7.79
N SER A 148 9.97 -14.33 8.25
CA SER A 148 9.16 -14.68 9.42
C SER A 148 7.71 -14.27 9.16
N PRO A 149 6.72 -15.17 9.36
CA PRO A 149 5.33 -14.90 9.04
C PRO A 149 4.76 -13.74 9.88
N GLY A 150 3.92 -12.94 9.24
CA GLY A 150 3.02 -12.01 9.90
C GLY A 150 1.75 -12.71 10.38
N GLY A 151 1.02 -12.07 11.27
CA GLY A 151 -0.33 -12.48 11.67
C GLY A 151 -1.38 -12.13 10.61
N GLY A 152 -2.28 -13.06 10.30
CA GLY A 152 -3.39 -12.87 9.37
C GLY A 152 -4.32 -11.73 9.77
N ALA A 153 -5.04 -11.17 8.80
CA ALA A 153 -5.80 -9.96 9.05
C ALA A 153 -7.12 -10.21 9.77
N ASN A 154 -7.51 -9.27 10.64
CA ASN A 154 -8.86 -9.19 11.18
C ASN A 154 -9.61 -8.03 10.53
N PRO A 155 -10.87 -8.21 10.09
CA PRO A 155 -11.70 -7.11 9.63
C PRO A 155 -12.05 -6.20 10.80
N VAL A 156 -11.93 -4.88 10.62
CA VAL A 156 -12.33 -3.91 11.64
C VAL A 156 -13.69 -3.36 11.25
N THR A 157 -14.72 -3.69 12.04
CA THR A 157 -16.01 -3.00 11.94
C THR A 157 -15.83 -1.53 12.29
N PRO A 158 -16.30 -0.59 11.45
CA PRO A 158 -16.21 0.83 11.76
C PRO A 158 -17.03 1.12 13.01
N THR A 159 -16.35 1.55 14.08
CA THR A 159 -17.04 2.00 15.31
C THR A 159 -17.71 3.33 15.01
N GLY A 160 -19.04 3.33 14.95
CA GLY A 160 -19.82 4.54 14.73
C GLY A 160 -19.56 5.57 15.82
N ALA A 161 -19.27 6.81 15.43
CA ALA A 161 -19.04 7.92 16.34
C ALA A 161 -20.35 8.27 17.07
N THR A 162 -20.58 7.67 18.24
CA THR A 162 -21.58 8.11 19.20
C THR A 162 -20.95 9.13 20.13
N SER A 163 -21.43 10.38 20.06
CA SER A 163 -20.98 11.49 20.89
C SER A 163 -21.13 11.15 22.37
N GLY A 164 -20.02 11.18 23.11
CA GLY A 164 -20.04 10.93 24.55
C GLY A 164 -20.67 12.09 25.33
N ALA A 165 -21.69 11.78 26.14
CA ALA A 165 -22.09 12.61 27.27
C ALA A 165 -21.32 12.12 28.51
N ALA A 166 -20.50 12.98 29.09
CA ALA A 166 -19.72 12.65 30.28
C ALA A 166 -20.55 12.75 31.57
N THR A 167 -20.39 11.81 32.50
CA THR A 167 -20.61 11.99 33.96
C THR A 167 -20.16 10.72 34.70
N GLY A 168 -19.35 10.85 35.77
CA GLY A 168 -18.95 9.71 36.61
C GLY A 168 -17.55 9.84 37.23
N SER A 169 -17.49 10.35 38.46
CA SER A 169 -16.24 10.60 39.23
C SER A 169 -15.53 9.32 39.68
N PRO A 170 -14.18 9.24 39.66
CA PRO A 170 -13.42 8.28 40.45
C PRO A 170 -13.12 8.84 41.87
N ALA A 171 -13.07 7.96 42.87
CA ALA A 171 -12.64 8.27 44.23
C ALA A 171 -11.90 7.07 44.87
N ALA A 172 -11.19 7.32 45.98
CA ALA A 172 -10.36 6.40 46.78
C ALA A 172 -9.01 5.99 46.12
N THR A 173 -7.88 6.63 46.44
CA THR A 173 -7.00 6.56 47.65
C THR A 173 -6.08 5.34 47.73
N GLY A 174 -4.76 5.58 47.73
CA GLY A 174 -3.75 4.53 47.92
C GLY A 174 -2.30 5.03 47.83
N ALA A 175 -1.78 5.58 48.93
CA ALA A 175 -0.35 5.78 49.21
C ALA A 175 -0.06 5.03 50.54
N PRO A 176 1.17 4.53 50.86
CA PRO A 176 2.37 5.36 50.87
C PRO A 176 3.76 4.69 50.63
N SER A 177 4.78 5.57 50.48
CA SER A 177 6.18 5.50 50.97
C SER A 177 7.07 4.24 50.82
N GLY A 178 8.27 4.43 50.23
CA GLY A 178 9.44 3.54 50.37
C GLY A 178 10.77 4.22 49.99
N THR A 179 11.82 4.05 50.81
CA THR A 179 13.18 4.66 50.72
C THR A 179 14.25 3.56 50.45
N ALA A 180 15.51 3.79 50.07
CA ALA A 180 16.36 4.99 49.99
C ALA A 180 17.39 4.88 48.83
N SER A 181 17.85 5.98 48.20
CA SER A 181 19.09 6.76 48.47
C SER A 181 20.43 6.22 47.90
N ALA A 182 21.12 7.09 47.14
CA ALA A 182 22.56 7.10 46.75
C ALA A 182 23.13 5.90 45.94
N ALA A 183 24.03 6.05 44.95
CA ALA A 183 25.14 7.01 44.81
C ALA A 183 25.63 7.18 43.34
N ASN A 184 26.41 8.25 43.10
CA ASN A 184 27.22 8.51 41.89
C ASN A 184 28.70 8.12 42.20
N PRO A 185 29.54 7.67 41.22
CA PRO A 185 30.43 8.65 40.56
C PRO A 185 30.85 8.35 39.09
N THR A 186 30.78 9.40 38.26
CA THR A 186 31.86 10.01 37.45
C THR A 186 33.10 9.19 37.01
N ALA A 187 33.30 9.09 35.68
CA ALA A 187 34.58 9.32 34.95
C ALA A 187 34.29 9.40 33.43
N THR A 188 34.45 10.52 32.70
CA THR A 188 35.67 11.24 32.24
C THR A 188 36.18 10.76 30.87
N ALA A 189 36.53 11.71 29.99
CA ALA A 189 36.58 11.54 28.54
C ALA A 189 38.00 11.57 27.91
N ALA A 190 38.07 11.08 26.67
CA ALA A 190 38.97 11.48 25.58
C ALA A 190 38.27 11.05 24.27
N GLY A 191 38.36 11.74 23.12
CA GLY A 191 39.33 12.73 22.66
C GLY A 191 39.92 12.22 21.33
N GLY A 192 39.57 12.83 20.19
CA GLY A 192 39.85 12.24 18.88
C GLY A 192 39.45 13.10 17.68
N ASP A 193 40.14 14.23 17.48
CA ASP A 193 40.08 15.02 16.25
C ASP A 193 40.53 14.21 15.01
N GLY A 194 39.74 14.27 13.94
CA GLY A 194 39.99 13.57 12.67
C GLY A 194 39.58 14.40 11.46
N LYS A 195 40.52 15.20 10.93
CA LYS A 195 40.30 16.18 9.87
C LYS A 195 39.87 15.59 8.52
N SER A 196 39.03 16.36 7.82
CA SER A 196 39.06 16.64 6.38
C SER A 196 39.07 15.51 5.36
N SER A 197 38.04 15.50 4.52
CA SER A 197 38.22 15.65 3.06
C SER A 197 36.96 16.23 2.43
N ALA A 198 37.08 17.43 1.85
CA ALA A 198 36.06 17.98 0.96
C ALA A 198 36.34 17.46 -0.45
N SER A 199 35.35 16.79 -1.07
CA SER A 199 35.42 16.41 -2.48
C SER A 199 34.56 17.34 -3.32
N THR A 200 35.22 18.31 -3.93
CA THR A 200 34.66 19.18 -4.97
C THR A 200 34.22 18.34 -6.16
N ILE A 201 32.91 18.24 -6.41
CA ILE A 201 32.40 17.71 -7.69
C ILE A 201 32.11 18.92 -8.59
N SER A 202 32.93 19.06 -9.63
CA SER A 202 32.81 20.11 -10.63
C SER A 202 31.53 19.90 -11.46
N GLY A 203 30.89 21.00 -11.86
CA GLY A 203 29.59 20.96 -12.51
C GLY A 203 29.63 20.48 -13.97
N SER A 204 28.45 20.18 -14.50
CA SER A 204 28.15 20.22 -15.94
C SER A 204 26.67 20.53 -16.12
N VAL A 205 26.37 21.76 -16.54
CA VAL A 205 25.05 22.11 -17.05
C VAL A 205 24.89 21.51 -18.44
N VAL A 206 23.87 20.68 -18.64
CA VAL A 206 23.46 20.22 -19.98
C VAL A 206 22.00 20.59 -20.18
N SER A 207 21.79 21.77 -20.74
CA SER A 207 20.51 22.13 -21.34
C SER A 207 20.34 21.34 -22.63
N ALA A 208 19.34 20.47 -22.70
CA ALA A 208 18.89 19.84 -23.93
C ALA A 208 17.37 19.99 -24.03
N ALA A 209 16.93 21.03 -24.75
CA ALA A 209 15.56 21.12 -25.22
C ALA A 209 15.39 20.18 -26.42
N ALA A 210 14.36 19.32 -26.38
CA ALA A 210 13.90 18.57 -27.54
C ALA A 210 12.36 18.66 -27.59
N ALA A 211 11.83 19.07 -28.73
CA ALA A 211 10.44 19.45 -28.91
C ALA A 211 9.66 18.37 -29.66
N VAL A 212 8.34 18.31 -29.38
CA VAL A 212 7.24 17.93 -30.31
C VAL A 212 7.35 16.59 -31.06
N ALA A 213 6.44 15.67 -30.72
CA ALA A 213 5.77 14.80 -31.70
C ALA A 213 4.42 14.31 -31.16
N VAL A 214 3.36 15.12 -31.29
CA VAL A 214 1.97 14.62 -31.15
C VAL A 214 1.56 14.02 -32.50
N GLY A 215 1.78 12.72 -32.66
CA GLY A 215 1.39 11.98 -33.85
C GLY A 215 -0.12 11.69 -33.86
N VAL A 216 -0.90 12.55 -34.52
CA VAL A 216 -2.28 12.21 -34.91
C VAL A 216 -2.21 11.29 -36.12
N ALA A 217 -2.41 9.99 -35.91
CA ALA A 217 -2.52 8.99 -36.97
C ALA A 217 -3.94 8.42 -37.01
N ALA A 218 -4.84 9.12 -37.69
CA ALA A 218 -6.06 8.53 -38.21
C ALA A 218 -5.76 7.92 -39.59
N LEU A 219 -5.98 6.62 -39.78
CA LEU A 219 -6.14 6.04 -41.10
C LEU A 219 -7.15 4.87 -41.07
N MET A 220 -7.97 4.81 -42.11
CA MET A 220 -9.07 3.86 -42.30
C MET A 220 -8.65 2.60 -43.08
N ALA A 221 -9.61 1.67 -43.18
CA ALA A 221 -9.65 0.47 -44.05
C ALA A 221 -8.70 -0.67 -43.63
N PHE A 222 -9.16 -1.92 -43.55
CA PHE A 222 -10.14 -2.59 -44.41
C PHE A 222 -11.40 -3.12 -43.70
#